data_AF-A0A3C1ESB7-F1
#
_entry.id   AF-A0A3C1ESB7-F1
#
_cell.length_a   1.000
_cell.length_b   1.000
_cell.length_c   1.000
_cell.angle_alpha   90.00
_cell.angle_beta   90.00
_cell.angle_gamma   90.00
#
_symmetry.space_group_name_H-M   'P 1'
#
loop_
_entity.id
_entity.type
_entity.pdbx_description
1 polymer ?
#
loop_
_entity_poly.entity_id
_entity_poly.type
_entity_poly.pdbx_seq_one_letter_code
_entity_poly.pdbx_strand_id
1 'polypeptide(L)'
;MAFKAPSAEAVTKAFSGLRGARFITAGGFKAVYDCTIEGVRQAFKLAYIPPVTDPHNEEEIAKQKEVLTRVKREIALLGKLKRPEIVKLGKMGPQPVEINGDSFVAYSEEFLDGDNLWKILRKGGTKPTEAELKALFTTLLHAIEEMWSLKIIHRDIKPCNIIKLNEAARPFVLLDLGIAYVIGETALTHAGVPATHRYIAPEMLRPDFRETLDYRSDLYTTALTIYEYAAQRHPIAGDPEDMMITISRALRDTPSSLHGCRPDLSEAFCNVIDQLLKKRPALRPGNLQMLLQQAGVAP
;
A
#
# COMPACT_ATOMS: atom_id res chain seq x y z
N MET A 1 3.39 -13.15 -20.73
CA MET A 1 4.17 -13.92 -19.72
C MET A 1 3.91 -13.32 -18.36
N ALA A 2 3.86 -14.14 -17.30
CA ALA A 2 3.81 -13.61 -15.93
C ALA A 2 5.17 -12.98 -15.58
N PHE A 3 5.15 -11.80 -14.95
CA PHE A 3 6.36 -11.10 -14.52
C PHE A 3 7.21 -12.01 -13.61
N LYS A 4 8.49 -12.14 -13.94
CA LYS A 4 9.49 -12.84 -13.12
C LYS A 4 10.55 -11.84 -12.69
N ALA A 5 10.73 -11.69 -11.37
CA ALA A 5 11.75 -10.83 -10.84
C ALA A 5 13.16 -11.29 -11.30
N PRO A 6 14.02 -10.39 -11.79
CA PRO A 6 15.41 -10.71 -12.09
C PRO A 6 16.17 -11.26 -10.87
N SER A 7 17.25 -12.02 -11.10
CA SER A 7 18.12 -12.41 -9.99
C SER A 7 18.91 -11.20 -9.47
N ALA A 8 19.30 -11.23 -8.20
CA ALA A 8 20.14 -10.18 -7.62
C ALA A 8 21.48 -10.01 -8.36
N GLU A 9 22.02 -11.10 -8.92
CA GLU A 9 23.20 -11.08 -9.78
C GLU A 9 22.94 -10.31 -11.09
N ALA A 10 21.82 -10.59 -11.76
CA ALA A 10 21.44 -9.88 -12.99
C ALA A 10 21.21 -8.38 -12.73
N VAL A 11 20.59 -8.04 -11.60
CA VAL A 11 20.44 -6.63 -11.16
C VAL A 11 21.80 -5.98 -10.92
N THR A 12 22.70 -6.64 -10.19
CA THR A 12 24.05 -6.09 -9.92
C THR A 12 24.83 -5.88 -11.21
N LYS A 13 24.71 -6.79 -12.19
CA LYS A 13 25.36 -6.66 -13.49
C LYS A 13 24.79 -5.50 -14.32
N ALA A 14 23.49 -5.24 -14.23
CA ALA A 14 22.82 -4.14 -14.93
C ALA A 14 23.14 -2.76 -14.32
N PHE A 15 23.53 -2.69 -13.04
CA PHE A 15 23.77 -1.43 -12.32
C PHE A 15 25.13 -1.42 -11.63
N SER A 16 26.16 -0.88 -12.28
CA SER A 16 27.54 -0.82 -11.76
C SER A 16 27.70 -0.05 -10.45
N GLY A 17 26.80 0.91 -10.17
CA GLY A 17 26.77 1.67 -8.92
C GLY A 17 26.10 0.95 -7.73
N LEU A 18 25.43 -0.18 -7.99
CA LEU A 18 24.73 -0.97 -6.99
C LEU A 18 25.67 -2.03 -6.41
N ARG A 19 25.75 -2.11 -5.07
CA ARG A 19 26.52 -3.14 -4.36
C ARG A 19 25.64 -4.00 -3.48
N GLY A 20 25.94 -5.30 -3.44
CA GLY A 20 25.33 -6.24 -2.50
C GLY A 20 23.81 -6.40 -2.69
N ALA A 21 23.32 -6.43 -3.93
CA ALA A 21 21.90 -6.71 -4.19
C ALA A 21 21.46 -8.00 -3.48
N ARG A 22 20.34 -7.93 -2.76
CA ARG A 22 19.66 -9.09 -2.19
C ARG A 22 18.17 -8.94 -2.44
N PHE A 23 17.58 -9.94 -3.08
CA PHE A 23 16.14 -9.96 -3.31
C PHE A 23 15.37 -9.92 -1.98
N ILE A 24 14.36 -9.04 -1.89
CA ILE A 24 13.46 -8.94 -0.72
C ILE A 24 12.12 -9.57 -1.05
N THR A 25 11.46 -9.06 -2.09
CA THR A 25 10.10 -9.47 -2.46
C THR A 25 9.79 -9.07 -3.90
N ALA A 26 8.77 -9.71 -4.46
CA ALA A 26 8.13 -9.33 -5.71
C ALA A 26 6.62 -9.45 -5.55
N GLY A 27 5.88 -8.52 -6.13
CA GLY A 27 4.42 -8.50 -6.09
C GLY A 27 3.87 -7.62 -7.19
N GLY A 28 2.76 -8.07 -7.80
CA GLY A 28 2.22 -7.43 -9.00
C GLY A 28 3.28 -7.37 -10.10
N PHE A 29 3.72 -6.15 -10.44
CA PHE A 29 4.73 -5.88 -11.46
C PHE A 29 5.99 -5.20 -10.91
N LYS A 30 6.23 -5.29 -9.59
CA LYS A 30 7.41 -4.70 -8.93
C LYS A 30 8.26 -5.79 -8.27
N ALA A 31 9.58 -5.63 -8.35
CA ALA A 31 10.55 -6.37 -7.54
C ALA A 31 11.38 -5.40 -6.69
N VAL A 32 11.67 -5.80 -5.46
CA VAL A 32 12.41 -5.00 -4.48
C VAL A 32 13.66 -5.75 -4.01
N TYR A 33 14.77 -5.04 -3.95
CA TYR A 33 16.07 -5.54 -3.54
C TYR A 33 16.68 -4.62 -2.47
N ASP A 34 17.31 -5.22 -1.48
CA ASP A 34 18.19 -4.54 -0.53
C ASP A 34 19.54 -4.37 -1.21
N CYS A 35 20.08 -3.16 -1.19
CA CYS A 35 21.38 -2.89 -1.78
C CYS A 35 22.03 -1.65 -1.17
N THR A 36 23.28 -1.40 -1.54
CA THR A 36 23.96 -0.14 -1.25
C THR A 36 24.16 0.65 -2.55
N ILE A 37 23.71 1.91 -2.55
CA ILE A 37 23.89 2.88 -3.63
C ILE A 37 24.57 4.10 -3.03
N GLU A 38 25.71 4.52 -3.60
CA GLU A 38 26.50 5.64 -3.10
C GLU A 38 26.84 5.54 -1.59
N GLY A 39 27.09 4.32 -1.10
CA GLY A 39 27.43 4.07 0.30
C GLY A 39 26.24 4.07 1.27
N VAL A 40 25.01 4.28 0.80
CA VAL A 40 23.79 4.25 1.61
C VAL A 40 22.99 2.99 1.31
N ARG A 41 22.50 2.30 2.35
CA ARG A 41 21.60 1.15 2.20
C ARG A 41 20.23 1.63 1.73
N GLN A 42 19.71 1.06 0.64
CA GLN A 42 18.49 1.50 -0.04
C GLN A 42 17.66 0.32 -0.52
N ALA A 43 16.35 0.54 -0.64
CA ALA A 43 15.45 -0.38 -1.32
C ALA A 43 15.45 -0.05 -2.81
N PHE A 44 16.11 -0.88 -3.61
CA PHE A 44 16.11 -0.77 -5.06
C PHE A 44 14.88 -1.45 -5.65
N LYS A 45 14.15 -0.73 -6.51
CA LYS A 45 12.90 -1.18 -7.11
C LYS A 45 13.01 -1.28 -8.62
N LEU A 46 12.47 -2.37 -9.16
CA LEU A 46 12.22 -2.55 -10.59
C LEU A 46 10.73 -2.64 -10.84
N ALA A 47 10.17 -1.72 -11.61
CA ALA A 47 8.82 -1.78 -12.11
C ALA A 47 8.82 -2.31 -13.55
N TYR A 48 8.19 -3.46 -13.79
CA TYR A 48 8.11 -4.12 -15.09
C TYR A 48 7.26 -3.32 -16.08
N ILE A 49 7.76 -3.22 -17.30
CA ILE A 49 7.10 -2.57 -18.42
C ILE A 49 6.73 -3.67 -19.43
N PRO A 50 5.43 -3.92 -19.68
CA PRO A 50 5.00 -4.93 -20.63
C PRO A 50 5.63 -4.70 -22.01
N PRO A 51 6.15 -5.76 -22.67
CA PRO A 51 6.72 -5.64 -24.00
C PRO A 51 5.63 -5.37 -25.04
N VAL A 52 6.05 -4.78 -26.16
CA VAL A 52 5.27 -4.74 -27.40
C VAL A 52 5.89 -5.80 -28.31
N THR A 53 5.15 -6.88 -28.53
CA THR A 53 5.61 -8.04 -29.31
C THR A 53 5.38 -7.84 -30.81
N ASP A 54 4.34 -7.08 -31.16
CA ASP A 54 4.06 -6.64 -32.53
C ASP A 54 4.03 -5.09 -32.56
N PRO A 55 4.94 -4.42 -33.29
CA PRO A 55 4.98 -2.97 -33.38
C PRO A 55 3.75 -2.34 -34.05
N HIS A 56 2.84 -3.16 -34.61
CA HIS A 56 1.54 -2.72 -35.13
C HIS A 56 0.37 -3.01 -34.19
N ASN A 57 0.60 -3.67 -33.06
CA ASN A 57 -0.44 -3.92 -32.06
C ASN A 57 -0.68 -2.67 -31.20
N GLU A 58 -1.70 -1.90 -31.60
CA GLU A 58 -2.07 -0.65 -30.92
C GLU A 58 -2.45 -0.86 -29.44
N GLU A 59 -3.03 -2.01 -29.09
CA GLU A 59 -3.40 -2.34 -27.70
C GLU A 59 -2.18 -2.54 -26.81
N GLU A 60 -1.18 -3.30 -27.28
CA GLU A 60 0.08 -3.49 -26.56
C GLU A 60 0.84 -2.18 -26.39
N ILE A 61 0.88 -1.36 -27.45
CA ILE A 61 1.52 -0.04 -27.42
C ILE A 61 0.81 0.88 -26.41
N ALA A 62 -0.52 0.91 -26.43
CA ALA A 62 -1.31 1.72 -25.50
C ALA A 62 -1.07 1.27 -24.05
N LYS A 63 -1.13 -0.04 -23.78
CA LYS A 63 -0.90 -0.62 -22.46
C LYS A 63 0.51 -0.33 -21.94
N GLN A 64 1.54 -0.48 -22.77
CA GLN A 64 2.91 -0.15 -22.40
C GLN A 64 3.05 1.34 -22.02
N LYS A 65 2.52 2.24 -22.86
CA LYS A 65 2.54 3.69 -22.59
C LYS A 65 1.79 4.06 -21.31
N GLU A 66 0.66 3.42 -21.06
CA GLU A 66 -0.15 3.60 -19.85
C GLU A 66 0.64 3.20 -18.59
N VAL A 67 1.24 2.00 -18.57
CA VAL A 67 2.05 1.51 -17.45
C VAL A 67 3.25 2.43 -17.21
N LEU A 68 3.98 2.80 -18.26
CA LEU A 68 5.14 3.68 -18.14
C LEU A 68 4.76 5.07 -17.56
N THR A 69 3.66 5.64 -18.05
CA THR A 69 3.14 6.92 -17.56
C THR A 69 2.77 6.85 -16.09
N ARG A 70 2.15 5.74 -15.65
CA ARG A 70 1.78 5.51 -14.25
C ARG A 70 2.98 5.41 -13.33
N VAL A 71 3.97 4.59 -13.68
CA VAL A 71 5.18 4.43 -12.87
C VAL A 71 5.90 5.76 -12.71
N LYS A 72 6.08 6.52 -13.81
CA LYS A 72 6.69 7.86 -13.75
C LYS A 72 5.88 8.82 -12.89
N ARG A 73 4.55 8.80 -13.00
CA ARG A 73 3.67 9.63 -12.18
C ARG A 73 3.74 9.27 -10.70
N GLU A 74 3.74 7.98 -10.36
CA GLU A 74 3.85 7.51 -8.98
C GLU A 74 5.14 8.01 -8.33
N ILE A 75 6.28 7.80 -8.98
CA ILE A 75 7.60 8.23 -8.49
C ILE A 75 7.66 9.75 -8.36
N ALA A 76 7.13 10.49 -9.35
CA ALA A 76 7.10 11.95 -9.31
C ALA A 76 6.21 12.50 -8.18
N LEU A 77 5.10 11.82 -7.85
CA LEU A 77 4.24 12.21 -6.74
C LEU A 77 4.89 11.86 -5.40
N LEU A 78 5.54 10.70 -5.29
CA LEU A 78 6.27 10.30 -4.09
C LEU A 78 7.38 11.30 -3.74
N GLY A 79 8.10 11.81 -4.75
CA GLY A 79 9.12 12.85 -4.57
C GLY A 79 8.59 14.20 -4.07
N LYS A 80 7.27 14.45 -4.09
CA LYS A 80 6.66 15.67 -3.54
C LYS A 80 6.29 15.56 -2.05
N LEU A 81 6.21 14.34 -1.51
CA LEU A 81 5.75 14.06 -0.16
C LEU A 81 6.92 14.17 0.83
N LYS A 82 6.75 14.98 1.88
CA LYS A 82 7.81 15.38 2.81
C LYS A 82 7.63 14.77 4.20
N ARG A 83 6.41 14.39 4.59
CA ARG A 83 6.12 13.80 5.92
C ARG A 83 6.90 12.51 6.16
N PRO A 84 7.53 12.30 7.33
CA PRO A 84 8.29 11.08 7.63
C PRO A 84 7.43 9.81 7.62
N GLU A 85 6.11 9.93 7.77
CA GLU A 85 5.15 8.82 7.75
C GLU A 85 5.06 8.12 6.39
N ILE A 86 5.62 8.70 5.32
CA ILE A 86 5.62 8.16 3.96
C ILE A 86 7.06 7.89 3.53
N VAL A 87 7.30 6.73 2.91
CA VAL A 87 8.60 6.33 2.37
C VAL A 87 9.21 7.40 1.47
N LYS A 88 10.54 7.59 1.54
CA LYS A 88 11.27 8.57 0.74
C LYS A 88 11.98 7.94 -0.45
N LEU A 89 12.05 8.70 -1.55
CA LEU A 89 12.92 8.35 -2.67
C LEU A 89 14.38 8.32 -2.23
N GLY A 90 15.11 7.37 -2.78
CA GLY A 90 16.53 7.14 -2.55
C GLY A 90 17.43 8.00 -3.43
N LYS A 91 18.68 7.55 -3.61
CA LYS A 91 19.70 8.30 -4.36
C LYS A 91 19.54 8.14 -5.87
N MET A 92 19.04 6.98 -6.29
CA MET A 92 18.78 6.66 -7.69
C MET A 92 17.35 7.06 -8.07
N GLY A 93 17.25 8.03 -8.99
CA GLY A 93 16.00 8.40 -9.64
C GLY A 93 15.51 7.36 -10.67
N PRO A 94 14.32 7.56 -11.25
CA PRO A 94 13.74 6.65 -12.23
C PRO A 94 14.53 6.63 -13.54
N GLN A 95 14.95 5.45 -13.98
CA GLN A 95 15.61 5.24 -15.27
C GLN A 95 15.14 3.94 -15.94
N PRO A 96 14.96 3.91 -17.27
CA PRO A 96 14.66 2.67 -17.98
C PRO A 96 15.87 1.73 -17.93
N VAL A 97 15.61 0.43 -17.83
CA VAL A 97 16.64 -0.62 -17.89
C VAL A 97 16.07 -1.86 -18.58
N GLU A 98 16.92 -2.58 -19.29
CA GLU A 98 16.61 -3.90 -19.82
C GLU A 98 17.44 -4.96 -19.07
N ILE A 99 16.77 -6.01 -18.57
CA ILE A 99 17.43 -7.12 -17.88
C ILE A 99 16.84 -8.42 -18.42
N ASN A 100 17.69 -9.30 -18.95
CA ASN A 100 17.29 -10.59 -19.53
C ASN A 100 16.20 -10.47 -20.62
N GLY A 101 16.20 -9.39 -21.41
CA GLY A 101 15.22 -9.13 -22.47
C GLY A 101 13.91 -8.51 -22.00
N ASP A 102 13.72 -8.32 -20.69
CA ASP A 102 12.55 -7.62 -20.13
C ASP A 102 12.88 -6.14 -19.86
N SER A 103 11.92 -5.27 -20.10
CA SER A 103 12.02 -3.83 -19.85
C SER A 103 11.49 -3.46 -18.46
N PHE A 104 12.20 -2.56 -17.77
CA PHE A 104 11.83 -2.05 -16.46
C PHE A 104 12.06 -0.55 -16.34
N VAL A 105 11.42 0.07 -15.36
CA VAL A 105 11.86 1.34 -14.77
C VAL A 105 12.47 1.04 -13.40
N ALA A 106 13.75 1.36 -13.25
CA ALA A 106 14.51 1.21 -12.02
C ALA A 106 14.56 2.51 -11.23
N TYR A 107 14.35 2.46 -9.92
CA TYR A 107 14.48 3.58 -8.98
C TYR A 107 14.83 3.07 -7.59
N SER A 108 15.17 3.95 -6.66
CA SER A 108 15.45 3.57 -5.27
C SER A 108 14.58 4.35 -4.29
N GLU A 109 14.37 3.76 -3.13
CA GLU A 109 13.73 4.33 -1.95
C GLU A 109 14.66 4.14 -0.73
N GLU A 110 14.38 4.85 0.36
CA GLU A 110 15.04 4.57 1.63
C GLU A 110 14.81 3.12 2.05
N PHE A 111 15.81 2.50 2.67
CA PHE A 111 15.64 1.18 3.26
C PHE A 111 15.01 1.32 4.64
N LEU A 112 13.90 0.62 4.86
CA LEU A 112 13.16 0.62 6.12
C LEU A 112 13.45 -0.69 6.87
N ASP A 113 14.16 -0.60 8.00
CA ASP A 113 14.57 -1.75 8.78
C ASP A 113 13.44 -2.24 9.70
N GLY A 114 12.51 -2.99 9.11
CA GLY A 114 11.34 -3.49 9.77
C GLY A 114 10.57 -4.51 8.94
N ASP A 115 9.55 -5.10 9.54
CA ASP A 115 8.63 -6.01 8.85
C ASP A 115 7.34 -5.27 8.49
N ASN A 116 6.77 -5.61 7.33
CA ASN A 116 5.42 -5.14 7.02
C ASN A 116 4.38 -5.79 7.96
N LEU A 117 3.27 -5.09 8.20
CA LEU A 117 2.22 -5.57 9.09
C LEU A 117 1.63 -6.90 8.62
N TRP A 118 1.64 -7.20 7.32
CA TRP A 118 1.18 -8.50 6.80
C TRP A 118 2.04 -9.66 7.32
N LYS A 119 3.37 -9.52 7.26
CA LYS A 119 4.31 -10.52 7.79
C LYS A 119 4.14 -10.68 9.30
N ILE A 120 3.91 -9.59 10.02
CA ILE A 120 3.63 -9.61 11.46
C ILE A 120 2.34 -10.38 11.75
N LEU A 121 1.25 -10.08 11.04
CA LEU A 121 -0.04 -10.79 11.16
C LEU A 121 0.10 -12.29 10.88
N ARG A 122 0.85 -12.67 9.84
CA ARG A 122 1.05 -14.08 9.47
C ARG A 122 1.96 -14.84 10.44
N LYS A 123 2.94 -14.17 11.04
CA LYS A 123 3.76 -14.75 12.10
C LYS A 123 2.93 -15.03 13.35
N GLY A 124 1.88 -14.23 13.58
CA GLY A 124 1.10 -14.26 14.79
C GLY A 124 1.90 -13.80 16.01
N GLY A 125 1.22 -13.62 17.14
CA GLY A 125 1.87 -13.24 18.40
C GLY A 125 1.00 -12.35 19.27
N THR A 126 1.67 -11.60 20.15
CA THR A 126 1.02 -10.66 21.05
C THR A 126 0.31 -9.58 20.27
N LYS A 127 -0.96 -9.35 20.61
CA LYS A 127 -1.75 -8.28 20.00
C LYS A 127 -1.16 -6.90 20.37
N PRO A 128 -1.21 -5.91 19.47
CA PRO A 128 -0.67 -4.57 19.74
C PRO A 128 -1.44 -3.90 20.89
N THR A 129 -0.73 -3.08 21.67
CA THR A 129 -1.31 -2.24 22.71
C THR A 129 -2.11 -1.09 22.08
N GLU A 130 -2.99 -0.44 22.86
CA GLU A 130 -3.71 0.75 22.38
C GLU A 130 -2.76 1.87 21.95
N ALA A 131 -1.65 2.08 22.68
CA ALA A 131 -0.65 3.08 22.34
C ALA A 131 -0.03 2.83 20.96
N GLU A 132 0.28 1.56 20.65
CA GLU A 132 0.80 1.19 19.35
C GLU A 132 -0.23 1.38 18.23
N LEU A 133 -1.49 1.02 18.48
CA LEU A 133 -2.59 1.22 17.53
C LEU A 133 -2.85 2.71 17.25
N LYS A 134 -2.78 3.55 18.29
CA LYS A 134 -2.86 5.02 18.15
C LYS A 134 -1.68 5.58 17.36
N ALA A 135 -0.46 5.08 17.59
CA ALA A 135 0.70 5.48 16.79
C ALA A 135 0.52 5.14 15.31
N LEU A 136 0.06 3.92 14.99
CA LEU A 136 -0.27 3.52 13.62
C LEU A 136 -1.36 4.42 13.02
N PHE A 137 -2.42 4.70 13.79
CA PHE A 137 -3.52 5.54 13.33
C PHE A 137 -3.05 6.95 13.01
N THR A 138 -2.30 7.58 13.91
CA THR A 138 -1.70 8.90 13.71
C THR A 138 -0.79 8.93 12.48
N THR A 139 0.07 7.92 12.31
CA THR A 139 0.94 7.82 11.13
C THR A 139 0.13 7.87 9.84
N LEU A 140 -0.93 7.06 9.76
CA LEU A 140 -1.77 7.00 8.56
C LEU A 140 -2.57 8.28 8.34
N LEU A 141 -3.06 8.94 9.41
CA LEU A 141 -3.75 10.22 9.30
C LEU A 141 -2.83 11.33 8.78
N HIS A 142 -1.59 11.44 9.26
CA HIS A 142 -0.61 12.40 8.75
C HIS A 142 -0.25 12.14 7.28
N ALA A 143 -0.09 10.87 6.91
CA ALA A 143 0.15 10.49 5.52
C ALA A 143 -1.03 10.90 4.62
N ILE A 144 -2.26 10.61 5.04
CA ILE A 144 -3.49 10.97 4.32
C ILE A 144 -3.64 12.50 4.22
N GLU A 145 -3.33 13.24 5.28
CA GLU A 145 -3.36 14.71 5.29
C GLU A 145 -2.46 15.29 4.20
N GLU A 146 -1.19 14.87 4.16
CA GLU A 146 -0.23 15.38 3.17
C GLU A 146 -0.64 14.97 1.75
N MET A 147 -1.00 13.71 1.52
CA MET A 147 -1.47 13.24 0.22
C MET A 147 -2.69 14.04 -0.25
N TRP A 148 -3.68 14.24 0.62
CA TRP A 148 -4.90 14.96 0.27
C TRP A 148 -4.65 16.44 -0.02
N SER A 149 -3.69 17.07 0.66
CA SER A 149 -3.26 18.45 0.35
C SER A 149 -2.78 18.61 -1.10
N LEU A 150 -2.23 17.53 -1.68
CA LEU A 150 -1.80 17.44 -3.08
C LEU A 150 -2.84 16.78 -4.00
N LYS A 151 -4.07 16.56 -3.52
CA LYS A 151 -5.16 15.85 -4.23
C LYS A 151 -4.79 14.43 -4.63
N ILE A 152 -3.99 13.77 -3.81
CA ILE A 152 -3.62 12.36 -3.94
C ILE A 152 -4.50 11.54 -3.00
N ILE A 153 -4.94 10.38 -3.48
CA ILE A 153 -5.59 9.33 -2.69
C ILE A 153 -4.75 8.08 -2.92
N HIS A 154 -4.39 7.40 -1.83
CA HIS A 154 -3.49 6.25 -1.88
C HIS A 154 -4.15 5.04 -2.53
N ARG A 155 -5.40 4.74 -2.18
CA ARG A 155 -6.24 3.64 -2.72
C ARG A 155 -5.76 2.22 -2.45
N ASP A 156 -4.71 2.04 -1.67
CA ASP A 156 -4.11 0.72 -1.38
C ASP A 156 -3.48 0.67 0.01
N ILE A 157 -4.11 1.32 1.00
CA ILE A 157 -3.65 1.20 2.39
C ILE A 157 -4.04 -0.18 2.91
N LYS A 158 -3.04 -1.01 3.16
CA LYS A 158 -3.20 -2.38 3.65
C LYS A 158 -1.93 -2.83 4.39
N PRO A 159 -1.98 -3.91 5.20
CA PRO A 159 -0.85 -4.36 6.00
C PRO A 159 0.47 -4.60 5.24
N CYS A 160 0.45 -4.98 3.96
CA CYS A 160 1.69 -5.20 3.21
C CYS A 160 2.40 -3.89 2.82
N ASN A 161 1.69 -2.77 2.81
CA ASN A 161 2.20 -1.45 2.44
C ASN A 161 2.56 -0.60 3.67
N ILE A 162 2.58 -1.19 4.87
CA ILE A 162 2.95 -0.48 6.09
C ILE A 162 4.06 -1.26 6.77
N ILE A 163 5.22 -0.62 6.94
CA ILE A 163 6.37 -1.17 7.67
C ILE A 163 6.28 -0.72 9.12
N LYS A 164 6.38 -1.66 10.06
CA LYS A 164 6.64 -1.38 11.47
C LYS A 164 8.14 -1.34 11.70
N LEU A 165 8.64 -0.20 12.17
CA LEU A 165 10.04 0.02 12.51
C LEU A 165 10.29 -0.19 14.00
N ASN A 166 11.55 -0.46 14.34
CA ASN A 166 12.02 -0.46 15.74
C ASN A 166 12.49 0.93 16.18
N GLU A 167 11.80 1.98 15.72
CA GLU A 167 12.15 3.38 15.96
C GLU A 167 10.99 4.09 16.65
N ALA A 168 11.16 4.47 17.92
CA ALA A 168 10.07 5.07 18.71
C ALA A 168 9.54 6.39 18.10
N ALA A 169 10.41 7.18 17.46
CA ALA A 169 10.04 8.45 16.83
C ALA A 169 9.35 8.27 15.45
N ARG A 170 9.50 7.11 14.83
CA ARG A 170 8.96 6.79 13.50
C ARG A 170 8.52 5.32 13.47
N PRO A 171 7.53 4.92 14.27
CA PRO A 171 7.22 3.50 14.49
C PRO A 171 6.60 2.83 13.26
N PHE A 172 6.01 3.61 12.35
CA PHE A 172 5.36 3.10 11.14
C PHE A 172 5.68 3.99 9.94
N VAL A 173 5.79 3.36 8.77
CA VAL A 173 5.96 4.06 7.49
C VAL A 173 5.07 3.43 6.43
N LEU A 174 4.32 4.27 5.72
CA LEU A 174 3.48 3.91 4.58
C LEU A 174 4.33 3.87 3.30
N LEU A 175 4.23 2.76 2.58
CA LEU A 175 4.89 2.49 1.30
C LEU A 175 3.97 2.79 0.12
N ASP A 176 4.58 2.91 -1.07
CA ASP A 176 3.93 2.80 -2.40
C ASP A 176 2.63 3.59 -2.57
N LEU A 177 2.65 4.70 -3.31
CA LEU A 177 1.40 5.33 -3.71
C LEU A 177 0.66 4.39 -4.67
N GLY A 178 -0.40 3.71 -4.22
CA GLY A 178 -1.20 2.70 -4.94
C GLY A 178 -1.82 3.10 -6.29
N ILE A 179 -1.35 4.20 -6.87
CA ILE A 179 -1.64 4.81 -8.17
C ILE A 179 -1.22 3.89 -9.34
N ALA A 180 -0.27 2.97 -9.16
CA ALA A 180 0.22 2.12 -10.25
C ALA A 180 -0.78 1.07 -10.76
N TYR A 181 -1.72 0.58 -9.93
CA TYR A 181 -2.33 -0.73 -10.22
C TYR A 181 -3.84 -0.81 -10.36
N VAL A 182 -4.56 0.32 -10.33
CA VAL A 182 -6.01 0.29 -10.55
C VAL A 182 -6.33 0.84 -11.94
N ILE A 183 -6.32 -0.07 -12.94
CA ILE A 183 -7.14 -0.14 -14.18
C ILE A 183 -6.53 -1.26 -15.04
N GLY A 184 -7.32 -2.29 -15.36
CA GLY A 184 -7.11 -3.08 -16.58
C GLY A 184 -6.87 -4.59 -16.46
N GLU A 185 -6.72 -5.18 -15.27
CA GLU A 185 -6.69 -6.67 -15.16
C GLU A 185 -8.07 -7.23 -14.82
N THR A 186 -8.77 -7.67 -15.86
CA THR A 186 -9.69 -8.78 -15.79
C THR A 186 -8.94 -10.04 -15.36
N ALA A 187 -8.92 -10.34 -14.06
CA ALA A 187 -8.61 -11.68 -13.58
C ALA A 187 -9.35 -11.97 -12.28
N LEU A 188 -10.66 -12.11 -12.43
CA LEU A 188 -11.53 -12.94 -11.60
C LEU A 188 -11.18 -14.44 -11.70
N THR A 189 -10.00 -14.83 -12.18
CA THR A 189 -9.74 -16.20 -12.61
C THR A 189 -8.27 -16.61 -12.47
N HIS A 190 -8.11 -17.72 -11.74
CA HIS A 190 -7.03 -18.71 -11.82
C HIS A 190 -5.63 -18.32 -11.32
N ALA A 191 -5.49 -18.38 -10.00
CA ALA A 191 -4.41 -19.03 -9.23
C ALA A 191 -4.13 -18.22 -7.95
N GLY A 192 -4.74 -18.63 -6.82
CA GLY A 192 -4.30 -18.26 -5.48
C GLY A 192 -3.88 -16.80 -5.25
N VAL A 193 -4.86 -15.90 -5.18
CA VAL A 193 -4.91 -14.59 -4.48
C VAL A 193 -3.65 -13.69 -4.52
N PRO A 194 -3.82 -12.39 -4.90
CA PRO A 194 -3.04 -11.34 -4.24
C PRO A 194 -3.95 -10.23 -3.67
N ALA A 195 -4.48 -10.49 -2.47
CA ALA A 195 -4.74 -9.58 -1.35
C ALA A 195 -5.37 -8.17 -1.52
N THR A 196 -5.79 -7.69 -2.69
CA THR A 196 -6.23 -6.29 -2.81
C THR A 196 -7.75 -6.07 -2.63
N HIS A 197 -8.59 -7.11 -2.81
CA HIS A 197 -10.05 -6.97 -2.58
C HIS A 197 -10.43 -6.93 -1.10
N ARG A 198 -9.60 -7.48 -0.19
CA ARG A 198 -9.89 -7.46 1.25
C ARG A 198 -9.94 -6.03 1.79
N TYR A 199 -9.14 -5.13 1.21
CA TYR A 199 -9.00 -3.74 1.62
C TYR A 199 -9.56 -2.75 0.59
N ILE A 200 -10.64 -3.11 -0.12
CA ILE A 200 -11.28 -2.17 -1.04
C ILE A 200 -12.38 -1.36 -0.34
N ALA A 201 -12.36 -0.04 -0.53
CA ALA A 201 -13.44 0.81 -0.08
C ALA A 201 -14.70 0.57 -0.94
N PRO A 202 -15.92 0.47 -0.37
CA PRO A 202 -17.14 0.13 -1.12
C PRO A 202 -17.42 1.05 -2.32
N GLU A 203 -17.11 2.34 -2.19
CA GLU A 203 -17.28 3.32 -3.25
C GLU A 203 -16.34 3.10 -4.45
N MET A 204 -15.19 2.43 -4.28
CA MET A 204 -14.26 2.13 -5.37
C MET A 204 -14.78 1.03 -6.32
N LEU A 205 -15.82 0.30 -5.91
CA LEU A 205 -16.47 -0.73 -6.72
C LEU A 205 -17.54 -0.16 -7.66
N ARG A 206 -17.84 1.14 -7.58
CA ARG A 206 -18.84 1.79 -8.43
C ARG A 206 -18.24 2.19 -9.78
N PRO A 207 -19.00 2.14 -10.89
CA PRO A 207 -18.47 2.51 -12.21
C PRO A 207 -17.95 3.95 -12.30
N ASP A 208 -18.57 4.87 -11.56
CA ASP A 208 -18.32 6.32 -11.54
C ASP A 208 -17.37 6.76 -10.41
N PHE A 209 -16.73 5.81 -9.72
CA PHE A 209 -15.97 6.09 -8.49
C PHE A 209 -14.96 7.24 -8.62
N ARG A 210 -14.31 7.38 -9.79
CA ARG A 210 -13.26 8.38 -10.01
C ARG A 210 -13.71 9.81 -9.82
N GLU A 211 -15.00 10.10 -10.03
CA GLU A 211 -15.56 11.46 -9.94
C GLU A 211 -15.91 11.86 -8.50
N THR A 212 -16.06 10.88 -7.62
CA THR A 212 -16.60 11.08 -6.26
C THR A 212 -15.67 10.61 -5.14
N LEU A 213 -14.52 10.01 -5.48
CA LEU A 213 -13.50 9.60 -4.51
C LEU A 213 -12.85 10.79 -3.81
N ASP A 214 -12.69 10.65 -2.49
CA ASP A 214 -11.88 11.54 -1.66
C ASP A 214 -11.08 10.73 -0.63
N TYR A 215 -10.34 11.43 0.24
CA TYR A 215 -9.51 10.83 1.28
C TYR A 215 -10.27 9.90 2.25
N ARG A 216 -11.60 9.96 2.31
CA ARG A 216 -12.39 9.07 3.19
C ARG A 216 -12.34 7.61 2.72
N SER A 217 -11.97 7.35 1.47
CA SER A 217 -11.68 5.99 1.00
C SER A 217 -10.42 5.43 1.68
N ASP A 218 -9.37 6.24 1.80
CA ASP A 218 -8.16 5.86 2.52
C ASP A 218 -8.40 5.69 4.03
N LEU A 219 -9.33 6.47 4.60
CA LEU A 219 -9.79 6.29 5.98
C LEU A 219 -10.48 4.93 6.21
N TYR A 220 -11.27 4.48 5.24
CA TYR A 220 -11.92 3.16 5.32
C TYR A 220 -10.88 2.03 5.35
N THR A 221 -9.91 2.09 4.43
CA THR A 221 -8.86 1.07 4.32
C THR A 221 -7.87 1.13 5.49
N THR A 222 -7.63 2.32 6.04
CA THR A 222 -6.93 2.53 7.32
C THR A 222 -7.64 1.79 8.45
N ALA A 223 -8.96 1.94 8.57
CA ALA A 223 -9.73 1.30 9.63
C ALA A 223 -9.75 -0.23 9.49
N LEU A 224 -9.85 -0.78 8.27
CA LEU A 224 -9.71 -2.22 8.03
C LEU A 224 -8.34 -2.73 8.50
N THR A 225 -7.28 -1.99 8.17
CA THR A 225 -5.91 -2.34 8.50
C THR A 225 -5.67 -2.31 10.01
N ILE A 226 -6.12 -1.26 10.69
CA ILE A 226 -6.02 -1.14 12.15
C ILE A 226 -6.85 -2.21 12.85
N TYR A 227 -8.07 -2.46 12.38
CA TYR A 227 -8.94 -3.49 12.96
C TYR A 227 -8.26 -4.86 12.87
N GLU A 228 -7.77 -5.25 11.68
CA GLU A 228 -7.13 -6.54 11.51
C GLU A 228 -5.86 -6.66 12.34
N TYR A 229 -5.05 -5.59 12.40
CA TYR A 229 -3.88 -5.55 13.27
C TYR A 229 -4.24 -5.66 14.75
N ALA A 230 -5.31 -5.01 15.20
CA ALA A 230 -5.78 -5.07 16.58
C ALA A 230 -6.38 -6.44 16.94
N ALA A 231 -7.26 -6.97 16.09
CA ALA A 231 -8.03 -8.18 16.36
C ALA A 231 -7.33 -9.47 15.90
N GLN A 232 -6.25 -9.35 15.12
CA GLN A 232 -5.56 -10.44 14.42
C GLN A 232 -6.48 -11.21 13.44
N ARG A 233 -7.58 -10.58 13.03
CA ARG A 233 -8.52 -11.08 12.01
C ARG A 233 -9.16 -9.92 11.28
N HIS A 234 -9.38 -10.08 9.99
CA HIS A 234 -10.03 -9.06 9.19
C HIS A 234 -11.52 -8.94 9.56
N PRO A 235 -12.08 -7.72 9.64
CA PRO A 235 -13.46 -7.52 10.12
C PRO A 235 -14.57 -8.00 9.17
N ILE A 236 -14.25 -8.25 7.89
CA ILE A 236 -15.24 -8.49 6.81
C ILE A 236 -14.88 -9.75 6.01
N ALA A 237 -13.75 -9.71 5.30
CA ALA A 237 -13.22 -10.84 4.54
C ALA A 237 -12.81 -12.03 5.42
N GLY A 238 -13.16 -13.24 4.99
CA GLY A 238 -12.66 -14.51 5.53
C GLY A 238 -11.28 -14.90 4.98
N ASP A 239 -10.78 -16.07 5.39
CA ASP A 239 -9.51 -16.64 4.93
C ASP A 239 -9.57 -18.18 4.93
N PRO A 240 -9.43 -18.88 3.77
CA PRO A 240 -9.48 -18.35 2.40
C PRO A 240 -10.94 -18.10 1.97
N GLU A 241 -11.16 -17.11 1.12
CA GLU A 241 -12.51 -16.78 0.63
C GLU A 241 -12.50 -16.32 -0.84
N ASP A 242 -13.57 -16.64 -1.56
CA ASP A 242 -13.76 -16.23 -2.95
C ASP A 242 -13.85 -14.68 -3.08
N MET A 243 -13.38 -14.17 -4.22
CA MET A 243 -13.36 -12.74 -4.51
C MET A 243 -14.76 -12.13 -4.49
N MET A 244 -15.74 -12.77 -5.11
CA MET A 244 -17.11 -12.26 -5.19
C MET A 244 -17.77 -12.25 -3.81
N ILE A 245 -17.46 -13.24 -2.98
CA ILE A 245 -17.93 -13.28 -1.59
C ILE A 245 -17.32 -12.11 -0.81
N THR A 246 -16.00 -11.90 -0.91
CA THR A 246 -15.29 -10.80 -0.26
C THR A 246 -15.88 -9.44 -0.65
N ILE A 247 -16.12 -9.23 -1.95
CA ILE A 247 -16.73 -8.00 -2.48
C ILE A 247 -18.17 -7.85 -1.97
N SER A 248 -18.97 -8.92 -1.98
CA SER A 248 -20.34 -8.89 -1.48
C SER A 248 -20.40 -8.44 -0.03
N ARG A 249 -19.53 -9.00 0.83
CA ARG A 249 -19.42 -8.59 2.24
C ARG A 249 -18.90 -7.16 2.39
N ALA A 250 -17.92 -6.76 1.59
CA ALA A 250 -17.43 -5.38 1.59
C ALA A 250 -18.55 -4.39 1.29
N LEU A 251 -19.51 -4.75 0.43
CA LEU A 251 -20.66 -3.91 0.10
C LEU A 251 -21.81 -3.97 1.13
N ARG A 252 -22.04 -5.13 1.75
CA ARG A 252 -23.28 -5.40 2.51
C ARG A 252 -23.09 -5.57 4.01
N ASP A 253 -22.02 -6.22 4.44
CA ASP A 253 -21.87 -6.69 5.82
C ASP A 253 -21.38 -5.57 6.73
N THR A 254 -21.95 -5.51 7.94
CA THR A 254 -21.45 -4.61 8.99
C THR A 254 -20.43 -5.37 9.84
N PRO A 255 -19.19 -4.87 9.97
CA PRO A 255 -18.21 -5.42 10.90
C PRO A 255 -18.76 -5.57 12.32
N SER A 256 -18.36 -6.63 13.01
CA SER A 256 -18.50 -6.67 14.47
C SER A 256 -17.71 -5.52 15.11
N SER A 257 -18.20 -4.95 16.21
CA SER A 257 -17.48 -3.87 16.89
C SER A 257 -16.07 -4.31 17.30
N LEU A 258 -15.09 -3.43 17.12
CA LEU A 258 -13.71 -3.69 17.55
C LEU A 258 -13.63 -3.93 19.06
N HIS A 259 -14.40 -3.19 19.86
CA HIS A 259 -14.38 -3.35 21.32
C HIS A 259 -14.87 -4.73 21.76
N GLY A 260 -15.85 -5.31 21.05
CA GLY A 260 -16.27 -6.70 21.30
C GLY A 260 -15.16 -7.73 21.00
N CYS A 261 -14.18 -7.39 20.17
CA CYS A 261 -13.06 -8.26 19.80
C CYS A 261 -11.79 -7.98 20.63
N ARG A 262 -11.69 -6.76 21.15
CA ARG A 262 -10.60 -6.22 21.98
C ARG A 262 -11.17 -5.40 23.14
N PRO A 263 -11.76 -6.05 24.17
CA PRO A 263 -12.34 -5.35 25.32
C PRO A 263 -11.30 -4.61 26.16
N ASP A 264 -10.02 -4.93 25.98
CA ASP A 264 -8.88 -4.27 26.62
C ASP A 264 -8.55 -2.89 26.01
N LEU A 265 -9.12 -2.54 24.85
CA LEU A 265 -9.00 -1.22 24.23
C LEU A 265 -10.12 -0.29 24.69
N SER A 266 -9.82 1.00 24.78
CA SER A 266 -10.81 2.02 25.11
C SER A 266 -11.96 2.04 24.10
N GLU A 267 -13.19 2.14 24.62
CA GLU A 267 -14.39 2.19 23.79
C GLU A 267 -14.37 3.39 22.83
N ALA A 268 -13.84 4.53 23.30
CA ALA A 268 -13.67 5.73 22.48
C ALA A 268 -12.82 5.47 21.23
N PHE A 269 -11.66 4.81 21.37
CA PHE A 269 -10.81 4.48 20.22
C PHE A 269 -11.52 3.48 19.27
N CYS A 270 -12.12 2.43 19.82
CA CYS A 270 -12.85 1.44 19.04
C CYS A 270 -14.01 2.07 18.24
N ASN A 271 -14.77 2.98 18.84
CA ASN A 271 -15.88 3.67 18.18
C ASN A 271 -15.42 4.52 16.99
N VAL A 272 -14.26 5.16 17.08
CA VAL A 272 -13.67 5.89 15.93
C VAL A 272 -13.36 4.93 14.79
N ILE A 273 -12.67 3.81 15.06
CA ILE A 273 -12.34 2.81 14.04
C ILE A 273 -13.62 2.22 13.42
N ASP A 274 -14.61 1.85 14.23
CA ASP A 274 -15.89 1.30 13.78
C ASP A 274 -16.69 2.33 12.93
N GLN A 275 -16.58 3.63 13.23
CA GLN A 275 -17.21 4.69 12.43
C GLN A 275 -16.54 4.88 11.06
N LEU A 276 -15.22 4.72 10.97
CA LEU A 276 -14.51 4.79 9.68
C LEU A 276 -14.89 3.61 8.76
N LEU A 277 -15.38 2.50 9.32
CA LEU A 277 -15.87 1.32 8.58
C LEU A 277 -17.30 1.46 8.04
N LYS A 278 -17.95 2.63 8.16
CA LYS A 278 -19.25 2.87 7.53
C LYS A 278 -19.13 2.80 6.00
N LYS A 279 -20.09 2.16 5.35
CA LYS A 279 -20.05 1.89 3.90
C LYS A 279 -20.18 3.14 3.04
N ARG A 280 -20.97 4.11 3.48
CA ARG A 280 -21.12 5.40 2.80
C ARG A 280 -20.05 6.37 3.30
N PRO A 281 -19.22 6.97 2.43
CA PRO A 281 -18.21 7.96 2.84
C PRO A 281 -18.77 9.11 3.68
N ALA A 282 -20.00 9.55 3.39
CA ALA A 282 -20.69 10.62 4.13
C ALA A 282 -20.99 10.29 5.61
N LEU A 283 -20.93 9.01 6.00
CA LEU A 283 -21.13 8.57 7.39
C LEU A 283 -19.81 8.42 8.16
N ARG A 284 -18.68 8.62 7.49
CA ARG A 284 -17.35 8.64 8.10
C ARG A 284 -17.03 10.07 8.55
N PRO A 285 -16.20 10.26 9.60
CA PRO A 285 -15.73 11.59 9.99
C PRO A 285 -15.15 12.36 8.79
N GLY A 286 -15.70 13.55 8.53
CA GLY A 286 -15.32 14.42 7.41
C GLY A 286 -14.32 15.52 7.77
N ASN A 287 -13.79 15.51 8.99
CA ASN A 287 -12.79 16.46 9.46
C ASN A 287 -11.55 15.70 9.94
N LEU A 288 -10.51 15.71 9.11
CA LEU A 288 -9.26 15.01 9.39
C LEU A 288 -8.54 15.57 10.63
N GLN A 289 -8.65 16.88 10.88
CA GLN A 289 -8.05 17.52 12.05
C GLN A 289 -8.67 17.05 13.35
N MET A 290 -9.99 16.86 13.36
CA MET A 290 -10.70 16.31 14.51
C MET A 290 -10.26 14.87 14.80
N LEU A 291 -10.01 14.06 13.76
CA LEU A 291 -9.48 12.71 13.92
C LEU A 291 -8.06 12.72 14.51
N LEU A 292 -7.19 13.64 14.07
CA LEU A 292 -5.84 13.79 14.62
C LEU A 292 -5.87 14.16 16.10
N GLN A 293 -6.76 15.09 16.50
CA GLN A 293 -6.96 15.44 17.91
C GLN A 293 -7.45 14.24 18.73
N GLN A 294 -8.40 13.47 18.19
CA GLN A 294 -8.95 12.28 18.86
C GLN A 294 -7.95 11.11 18.93
N ALA A 295 -7.00 11.02 18.01
CA ALA A 295 -5.91 10.04 18.06
C ALA A 295 -4.93 10.30 19.22
N GLY A 296 -5.05 11.43 19.92
CA GLY A 296 -4.20 11.83 21.04
C GLY A 296 -3.01 12.71 20.64
N VAL A 297 -3.08 13.34 19.46
CA VAL A 297 -2.07 14.32 19.02
C VAL A 297 -2.54 15.70 19.47
N ALA A 298 -1.92 16.24 20.51
CA ALA A 298 -2.00 17.67 20.79
C ALA A 298 -1.34 18.44 19.62
N PRO A 299 -1.87 19.61 19.23
CA PRO A 299 -1.33 20.41 18.13
C PRO A 299 0.14 20.84 18.35
#